data_AF-A0A6N6M4H1-F1
#
_entry.id   AF-A0A6N6M4H1-F1
#
_cell.length_a   1.000
_cell.length_b   1.000
_cell.length_c   1.000
_cell.angle_alpha   90.00
_cell.angle_beta   90.00
_cell.angle_gamma   90.00
#
_symmetry.space_group_name_H-M   'P 1'
#
loop_
_entity.id
_entity.type
_entity.pdbx_description
1 polymer ?
#
loop_
_entity_poly.entity_id
_entity_poly.type
_entity_poly.pdbx_seq_one_letter_code
_entity_poly.pdbx_strand_id
1 'polypeptide(L)'
;MNKVSIQRKAITLLLNAATIITLIYLQNQRYANIANLKFDGPHDDVLKQVGFMQAGGNDINWIICTALILLVFNMIIYRKWIKAKHWIFEPFIILIITLIMSVAYHSNRMSEISKDLKENHNSVNY
;
A
#
# COMPACT_ATOMS: atom_id res chain seq x y z
N MET A 1 13.60 24.31 19.73
CA MET A 1 12.80 23.05 19.67
C MET A 1 13.50 22.02 20.56
N ASN A 2 12.79 21.33 21.46
CA ASN A 2 13.42 20.47 22.49
C ASN A 2 13.97 19.17 21.84
N LYS A 3 15.21 18.75 22.15
CA LYS A 3 15.85 17.55 21.52
C LYS A 3 14.97 16.30 21.63
N VAL A 4 14.28 16.15 22.76
CA VAL A 4 13.37 15.03 23.05
C VAL A 4 12.16 15.01 22.11
N SER A 5 11.62 16.18 21.71
CA SER A 5 10.47 16.21 20.79
C SER A 5 10.87 15.82 19.36
N ILE A 6 12.09 16.16 18.95
CA ILE A 6 12.65 15.77 17.65
C ILE A 6 12.82 14.24 17.59
N GLN A 7 13.38 13.63 18.63
CA GLN A 7 13.54 12.18 18.71
C GLN A 7 12.19 11.44 18.63
N ARG A 8 11.16 11.91 19.34
CA ARG A 8 9.82 11.30 19.31
C ARG A 8 9.14 11.43 17.93
N LYS A 9 9.32 12.59 17.26
CA LYS A 9 8.86 12.77 15.87
C LYS A 9 9.57 11.80 14.92
N ALA A 10 10.89 11.64 15.06
CA ALA A 10 11.67 10.69 14.26
C ALA A 10 11.20 9.24 14.44
N ILE A 11 10.95 8.81 15.70
CA ILE A 11 10.39 7.48 15.98
C ILE A 11 9.03 7.29 15.31
N THR A 12 8.16 8.31 15.34
CA THR A 12 6.84 8.24 14.71
C THR A 12 6.95 8.12 13.19
N LEU A 13 7.86 8.86 12.57
CA LEU A 13 8.16 8.72 11.15
C LEU A 13 8.69 7.33 10.79
N LEU A 14 9.58 6.76 11.60
CA LEU A 14 10.10 5.41 11.41
C LEU A 14 9.00 4.34 11.52
N LEU A 15 8.06 4.48 12.47
CA LEU A 15 6.91 3.57 12.59
C LEU A 15 5.98 3.64 11.38
N ASN A 16 5.72 4.84 10.86
CA ASN A 16 4.94 5.00 9.63
C ASN A 16 5.68 4.36 8.44
N ALA A 17 6.99 4.59 8.32
CA ALA A 17 7.80 3.99 7.27
C ALA A 17 7.80 2.45 7.33
N ALA A 18 7.97 1.85 8.51
CA ALA A 18 7.91 0.40 8.71
C ALA A 18 6.53 -0.17 8.31
N THR A 19 5.45 0.56 8.60
CA THR A 19 4.09 0.17 8.21
C THR A 19 3.93 0.17 6.69
N ILE A 20 4.43 1.21 6.01
CA ILE A 20 4.42 1.30 4.54
C ILE A 20 5.23 0.15 3.92
N ILE A 21 6.42 -0.15 4.43
CA ILE A 21 7.25 -1.26 3.95
C ILE A 21 6.50 -2.61 4.09
N THR A 22 5.81 -2.81 5.20
CA THR A 22 5.02 -4.03 5.45
C THR A 22 3.87 -4.15 4.45
N LEU A 23 3.14 -3.06 4.19
CA LEU A 23 2.08 -3.03 3.19
C LEU A 23 2.60 -3.35 1.79
N ILE A 24 3.71 -2.74 1.39
CA ILE A 24 4.39 -2.99 0.11
C ILE A 24 4.77 -4.47 -0.02
N TYR A 25 5.37 -5.05 1.02
CA TYR A 25 5.76 -6.45 1.03
C TYR A 25 4.56 -7.40 0.87
N LEU A 26 3.47 -7.16 1.61
CA LEU A 26 2.26 -7.97 1.53
C LEU A 26 1.59 -7.88 0.15
N GLN A 27 1.56 -6.69 -0.45
CA GLN A 27 1.06 -6.52 -1.82
C GLN A 27 1.91 -7.34 -2.81
N ASN A 28 3.23 -7.27 -2.72
CA ASN A 28 4.10 -8.04 -3.61
C ASN A 28 3.86 -9.56 -3.50
N GLN A 29 3.74 -10.08 -2.28
CA GLN A 29 3.44 -11.50 -2.06
C GLN A 29 2.09 -11.87 -2.67
N ARG A 30 1.06 -11.06 -2.46
CA ARG A 30 -0.29 -11.32 -2.97
C ARG A 30 -0.33 -11.34 -4.49
N TYR A 31 0.32 -10.39 -5.13
CA TYR A 31 0.39 -10.31 -6.58
C TYR A 31 1.26 -11.40 -7.21
N ALA A 32 2.36 -11.79 -6.57
CA ALA A 32 3.14 -12.95 -6.99
C ALA A 32 2.30 -14.25 -6.92
N ASN A 33 1.48 -14.40 -5.88
CA ASN A 33 0.56 -15.54 -5.77
C ASN A 33 -0.50 -15.53 -6.87
N ILE A 34 -1.07 -14.35 -7.20
CA ILE A 34 -2.06 -14.24 -8.28
C ILE A 34 -1.47 -14.57 -9.64
N ALA A 35 -0.26 -14.10 -9.94
CA ALA A 35 0.42 -14.40 -11.20
C ALA A 35 0.74 -15.91 -11.36
N ASN A 36 0.97 -16.61 -10.25
CA ASN A 36 1.28 -18.04 -10.23
C ASN A 36 0.06 -18.97 -10.09
N LEU A 37 -1.16 -18.43 -9.93
CA LEU A 37 -2.37 -19.25 -9.95
C LEU A 37 -2.50 -19.91 -11.32
N LYS A 38 -2.84 -21.21 -11.34
CA LYS A 38 -3.22 -21.93 -12.55
C LYS A 38 -4.67 -22.39 -12.36
N PHE A 39 -5.56 -22.00 -13.26
CA PHE A 39 -6.91 -22.54 -13.31
C PHE A 39 -6.97 -23.61 -14.39
N ASP A 40 -7.55 -24.76 -14.06
CA ASP A 40 -7.78 -25.83 -15.03
C ASP A 40 -8.96 -25.43 -15.95
N GLY A 41 -8.71 -25.18 -17.23
CA GLY A 41 -9.75 -24.98 -18.25
C GLY A 41 -9.45 -23.90 -19.30
N PRO A 42 -10.29 -23.79 -20.35
CA PRO A 42 -10.09 -22.89 -21.50
C PRO A 42 -10.32 -21.40 -21.20
N HIS A 43 -10.63 -21.04 -19.94
CA HIS A 43 -10.90 -19.67 -19.50
C HIS A 43 -9.94 -19.17 -18.41
N ASP A 44 -8.80 -19.84 -18.23
CA ASP A 44 -7.77 -19.52 -17.22
C ASP A 44 -7.36 -18.02 -17.27
N ASP A 45 -7.15 -17.47 -18.47
CA ASP A 45 -6.73 -16.08 -18.65
C ASP A 45 -7.77 -15.05 -18.18
N VAL A 46 -9.05 -15.32 -18.46
CA VAL A 46 -10.16 -14.43 -18.05
C VAL A 46 -10.34 -14.49 -16.53
N LEU A 47 -10.25 -15.69 -15.94
CA LEU A 47 -10.34 -15.88 -14.49
C LEU A 47 -9.18 -15.21 -13.76
N LYS A 48 -7.96 -15.29 -14.29
CA LYS A 48 -6.78 -14.55 -13.80
C LYS A 48 -7.00 -13.05 -13.86
N GLN A 49 -7.54 -12.53 -14.97
CA GLN A 49 -7.78 -11.10 -15.13
C GLN A 49 -8.86 -10.57 -14.17
N VAL A 50 -9.94 -11.32 -13.96
CA VAL A 50 -10.98 -10.98 -12.97
C VAL A 50 -10.42 -11.03 -11.54
N GLY A 51 -9.67 -12.08 -11.19
CA GLY A 51 -9.02 -12.20 -9.89
C GLY A 51 -8.03 -11.05 -9.62
N PHE A 52 -7.29 -10.63 -10.65
CA PHE A 52 -6.40 -9.48 -10.58
C PHE A 52 -7.14 -8.15 -10.34
N MET A 53 -8.25 -7.90 -11.04
CA MET A 53 -9.08 -6.71 -10.83
C MET A 53 -9.71 -6.69 -9.43
N GLN A 54 -10.21 -7.83 -8.96
CA GLN A 54 -10.79 -7.96 -7.62
C GLN A 54 -9.75 -7.73 -6.52
N ALA A 55 -8.55 -8.30 -6.69
CA ALA A 55 -7.44 -8.07 -5.78
C ALA A 55 -7.01 -6.60 -5.75
N GLY A 56 -6.96 -5.93 -6.90
CA GLY A 56 -6.65 -4.50 -6.97
C GLY A 56 -7.65 -3.63 -6.19
N GLY A 57 -8.95 -3.86 -6.40
CA GLY A 57 -9.98 -3.14 -5.63
C GLY A 57 -9.88 -3.39 -4.12
N ASN A 58 -9.60 -4.63 -3.72
CA ASN A 58 -9.40 -4.96 -2.31
C ASN A 58 -8.12 -4.29 -1.75
N ASP A 59 -7.02 -4.24 -2.50
CA ASP A 59 -5.78 -3.58 -2.07
C ASP A 59 -5.97 -2.08 -1.85
N ILE A 60 -6.71 -1.39 -2.72
CA ILE A 60 -7.05 0.03 -2.52
C ILE A 60 -7.84 0.23 -1.22
N ASN A 61 -8.83 -0.63 -0.96
CA ASN A 61 -9.61 -0.56 0.28
C ASN A 61 -8.72 -0.77 1.52
N TRP A 62 -7.80 -1.73 1.46
CA TRP A 62 -6.83 -1.98 2.53
C TRP A 62 -5.86 -0.82 2.74
N ILE A 63 -5.37 -0.20 1.66
CA ILE A 63 -4.53 1.01 1.72
C ILE A 63 -5.28 2.12 2.43
N ILE A 64 -6.51 2.42 2.01
CA ILE A 64 -7.34 3.50 2.60
C ILE A 64 -7.64 3.21 4.08
N CYS A 65 -8.05 1.98 4.42
CA CYS A 65 -8.35 1.59 5.79
C CYS A 65 -7.11 1.73 6.70
N THR A 66 -5.95 1.26 6.24
CA THR A 66 -4.69 1.37 7.00
C THR A 66 -4.25 2.82 7.17
N ALA A 67 -4.43 3.66 6.13
CA ALA A 67 -4.18 5.09 6.19
C ALA A 67 -5.05 5.78 7.26
N LEU A 68 -6.35 5.47 7.32
CA LEU A 68 -7.24 6.03 8.34
C LEU A 68 -6.84 5.60 9.76
N ILE A 69 -6.48 4.33 9.94
CA ILE A 69 -5.98 3.83 11.24
C ILE A 69 -4.69 4.58 11.64
N LEU A 70 -3.73 4.70 10.71
CA LEU A 70 -2.48 5.45 10.93
C LEU A 70 -2.74 6.91 11.27
N LEU A 71 -3.72 7.56 10.64
CA LEU A 71 -4.08 8.94 10.96
C LEU A 71 -4.51 9.08 12.42
N VAL A 72 -5.42 8.20 12.87
CA VAL A 72 -5.91 8.22 14.26
C VAL A 72 -4.77 7.97 15.25
N PHE A 73 -3.92 6.97 14.98
CA PHE A 73 -2.74 6.70 15.82
C PHE A 73 -1.77 7.88 15.86
N ASN A 74 -1.47 8.47 14.71
CA ASN A 74 -0.59 9.64 14.62
C ASN A 74 -1.18 10.84 15.37
N MET A 75 -2.48 11.11 15.26
CA MET A 75 -3.13 12.18 16.05
C MET A 75 -3.00 11.94 17.56
N ILE A 76 -3.20 10.70 18.03
CA ILE A 76 -3.05 10.34 19.44
C ILE A 76 -1.60 10.56 19.91
N ILE A 77 -0.62 10.09 19.13
CA ILE A 77 0.81 10.23 19.42
C ILE A 77 1.21 11.71 19.46
N TYR A 78 0.80 12.48 18.45
CA TYR A 78 1.13 13.90 18.35
C TYR A 78 0.51 14.72 19.48
N ARG A 79 -0.72 14.40 19.89
CA ARG A 79 -1.43 15.07 20.98
C ARG A 79 -0.89 14.69 22.35
N LYS A 80 -0.74 13.40 22.64
CA LYS A 80 -0.44 12.92 24.01
C LYS A 80 1.05 12.75 24.29
N TRP A 81 1.84 12.27 23.31
CA TRP A 81 3.24 11.92 23.54
C TRP A 81 4.22 13.02 23.11
N ILE A 82 4.03 13.58 21.91
CA ILE A 82 4.87 14.68 21.39
C ILE A 82 4.43 16.03 21.97
N LYS A 83 3.13 16.18 22.27
CA LYS A 83 2.50 17.45 22.71
C LYS A 83 2.75 18.57 21.69
N ALA A 84 2.60 18.26 20.41
CA ALA A 84 2.84 19.21 19.32
C ALA A 84 1.76 20.31 19.29
N LYS A 85 2.16 21.55 18.97
CA LYS A 85 1.22 22.67 18.78
C LYS A 85 0.25 22.41 17.61
N HIS A 86 0.74 21.80 16.54
CA HIS A 86 -0.03 21.47 15.33
C HIS A 86 -0.30 19.96 15.24
N TRP A 87 -0.88 19.40 16.31
CA TRP A 87 -1.11 17.96 16.45
C TRP A 87 -2.11 17.36 15.44
N ILE A 88 -2.86 18.18 14.71
CA ILE A 88 -3.77 17.75 13.63
C ILE A 88 -3.09 17.87 12.27
N PHE A 89 -2.49 19.02 11.98
CA PHE A 89 -1.96 19.33 10.64
C PHE A 89 -0.77 18.46 10.25
N GLU A 90 0.17 18.19 11.18
CA GLU A 90 1.34 17.36 10.90
C GLU A 90 0.96 15.90 10.53
N PRO A 91 0.09 15.19 11.28
CA PRO A 91 -0.43 13.88 10.87
C PRO A 91 -1.16 13.86 9.53
N PHE A 92 -1.92 14.91 9.20
CA PHE A 92 -2.63 15.00 7.93
C PHE A 92 -1.67 15.10 6.73
N ILE A 93 -0.60 15.88 6.84
CA ILE A 93 0.43 15.95 5.79
C ILE A 93 1.09 14.58 5.59
N ILE A 94 1.47 13.93 6.69
CA ILE A 94 2.08 12.59 6.65
C ILE A 94 1.14 11.60 5.95
N LEU A 95 -0.16 11.68 6.25
CA LEU A 95 -1.16 10.84 5.63
C LEU A 95 -1.26 11.06 4.11
N ILE A 96 -1.34 12.33 3.67
CA ILE A 96 -1.46 12.67 2.25
C ILE A 96 -0.26 12.13 1.47
N ILE A 97 0.96 12.37 1.98
CA ILE A 97 2.18 11.88 1.34
C ILE A 97 2.19 10.35 1.31
N THR A 98 1.79 9.70 2.40
CA THR A 98 1.70 8.24 2.49
C THR A 98 0.70 7.65 1.49
N LEU A 99 -0.47 8.26 1.34
CA LEU A 99 -1.49 7.84 0.39
C LEU A 99 -1.02 8.01 -1.05
N ILE A 100 -0.42 9.16 -1.39
CA ILE A 100 0.12 9.41 -2.74
C ILE A 100 1.16 8.36 -3.10
N MET A 101 2.13 8.09 -2.21
CA MET A 101 3.16 7.08 -2.45
C MET A 101 2.57 5.67 -2.58
N SER A 102 1.63 5.31 -1.70
CA SER A 102 1.03 3.96 -1.69
C SER A 102 0.19 3.72 -2.95
N VAL A 103 -0.61 4.70 -3.37
CA VAL A 103 -1.42 4.62 -4.60
C VAL A 103 -0.53 4.61 -5.83
N ALA A 104 0.50 5.47 -5.89
CA ALA A 104 1.46 5.46 -7.00
C ALA A 104 2.17 4.10 -7.14
N TYR A 105 2.61 3.53 -6.03
CA TYR A 105 3.22 2.20 -6.00
C TYR A 105 2.26 1.11 -6.48
N HIS A 106 1.04 1.10 -5.92
CA HIS A 106 -0.01 0.17 -6.30
C HIS A 106 -0.33 0.24 -7.80
N SER A 107 -0.52 1.44 -8.35
CA SER A 107 -0.78 1.65 -9.77
C SER A 107 0.38 1.18 -10.64
N ASN A 108 1.63 1.41 -10.23
CA ASN A 108 2.78 0.92 -10.98
C ASN A 108 2.85 -0.61 -11.00
N ARG A 109 2.67 -1.28 -9.85
CA ARG A 109 2.64 -2.74 -9.79
C ARG A 109 1.47 -3.32 -10.58
N MET A 110 0.31 -2.68 -10.53
CA MET A 110 -0.84 -3.11 -11.31
C MET A 110 -0.59 -2.99 -12.82
N SER A 111 0.14 -1.96 -13.25
CA SER A 111 0.58 -1.78 -14.64
C SER A 111 1.59 -2.85 -15.07
N GLU A 112 2.61 -3.11 -14.25
CA GLU A 112 3.64 -4.14 -14.52
C GLU A 112 3.01 -5.52 -14.69
N ILE A 113 2.19 -5.96 -13.74
CA ILE A 113 1.57 -7.29 -13.79
C ILE A 113 0.59 -7.41 -14.96
N SER A 114 -0.14 -6.33 -15.29
CA SER A 114 -1.02 -6.31 -16.45
C SER A 114 -0.24 -6.48 -17.77
N LYS A 115 0.98 -5.94 -17.85
CA LYS A 115 1.87 -6.18 -19.01
C LYS A 115 2.37 -7.63 -19.02
N ASP A 116 2.85 -8.14 -17.90
CA ASP A 116 3.35 -9.53 -17.79
C ASP A 116 2.27 -10.55 -18.15
N LEU A 117 1.02 -10.32 -17.73
CA LEU A 117 -0.12 -11.19 -18.08
C LEU A 117 -0.45 -11.14 -19.58
N LYS A 118 -0.33 -9.97 -20.22
CA LYS A 118 -0.58 -9.82 -21.67
C LYS A 118 0.54 -10.43 -22.52
N GLU A 119 1.80 -10.27 -22.12
CA GLU A 119 2.95 -10.83 -22.83
C GLU A 119 2.96 -12.37 -22.75
N ASN A 120 2.67 -12.94 -21.58
CA ASN A 120 2.53 -14.39 -21.43
C ASN A 120 1.36 -14.95 -22.28
N HIS A 121 0.22 -14.26 -22.36
CA HIS A 121 -0.90 -14.68 -23.21
C HIS A 121 -0.55 -14.68 -24.71
N ASN A 122 0.25 -13.71 -25.17
CA ASN A 122 0.71 -13.67 -26.57
C ASN A 122 1.75 -14.75 -26.87
N SER A 123 2.59 -15.15 -25.90
CA SER A 123 3.61 -16.19 -26.09
C SER A 123 3.06 -17.63 -26.21
N VAL A 124 1.82 -17.87 -25.79
CA VAL A 124 1.15 -19.19 -25.88
C VAL A 124 0.39 -19.36 -27.21
N ASN A 125 0.12 -18.26 -27.92
CA ASN A 125 -0.61 -18.26 -29.20
C ASN A 125 0.29 -18.29 -30.45
N TYR A 126 1.60 -18.59 -30.29
CA TYR A 126 2.55 -18.82 -31.39
C TYR A 126 3.11 -20.24 -31.37
#